data_AF-A0A972AMF7-F1
#
_entry.id   AF-A0A972AMF7-F1
#
_cell.length_a   1.000
_cell.length_b   1.000
_cell.length_c   1.000
_cell.angle_alpha   90.00
_cell.angle_beta   90.00
_cell.angle_gamma   90.00
#
_symmetry.space_group_name_H-M   'P 1'
#
loop_
_entity.id
_entity.type
_entity.pdbx_description
1 polymer ?
#
loop_
_entity_poly.entity_id
_entity_poly.type
_entity_poly.pdbx_seq_one_letter_code
_entity_poly.pdbx_strand_id
1 'polypeptide(L)' 'MGVPKRRQSHARKNMRRAVWRKLDKPGLVECPQCKELKLAHRACLNCGFYKGKNIM' A
#
# COMPACT_ATOMS: atom_id res chain seq x y z
N MET A 1 22.41 26.98 -15.94
CA MET A 1 21.98 25.63 -15.49
C MET A 1 22.51 25.35 -14.09
N GLY A 2 21.71 24.81 -13.19
CA GLY A 2 22.14 24.47 -11.83
C GLY A 2 22.83 23.10 -11.79
N VAL A 3 24.15 23.08 -11.63
CA VAL A 3 24.92 21.83 -11.45
C VAL A 3 25.22 21.58 -9.96
N PRO A 4 25.18 20.32 -9.49
CA PRO A 4 25.57 19.99 -8.13
C PRO A 4 27.05 20.34 -7.89
N LYS A 5 27.32 21.16 -6.86
CA LYS A 5 28.71 21.56 -6.53
C LYS A 5 29.58 20.40 -6.06
N ARG A 6 29.01 19.39 -5.39
CA ARG A 6 29.71 18.21 -4.83
C ARG A 6 28.79 17.00 -4.77
N ARG A 7 29.37 15.80 -4.71
CA ARG A 7 28.65 14.56 -4.42
C ARG A 7 28.01 14.63 -3.04
N GLN A 8 26.75 14.21 -2.93
CA GLN A 8 26.06 14.12 -1.64
C GLN A 8 26.61 12.96 -0.81
N SER A 9 26.77 13.18 0.50
CA SER A 9 27.22 12.15 1.44
C SER A 9 26.24 10.97 1.52
N HIS A 10 26.76 9.80 1.90
CA HIS A 10 25.94 8.60 2.10
C HIS A 10 24.81 8.84 3.12
N ALA A 11 25.09 9.55 4.21
CA ALA A 11 24.10 9.93 5.22
C ALA A 11 22.96 10.77 4.62
N ARG A 12 23.29 11.84 3.88
CA ARG A 12 22.28 12.75 3.28
C ARG A 12 21.42 12.04 2.22
N LYS A 13 22.02 11.12 1.45
CA LYS A 13 21.30 10.26 0.50
C LYS A 13 20.32 9.31 1.21
N ASN A 14 20.77 8.68 2.30
CA ASN A 14 19.95 7.71 3.04
C ASN A 14 18.80 8.37 3.79
N MET A 15 19.02 9.55 4.40
CA MET A 15 17.95 10.34 5.03
C MET A 15 16.86 10.70 4.02
N ARG A 16 17.23 11.19 2.82
CA ARG A 16 16.25 11.50 1.77
C ARG A 16 15.44 10.26 1.36
N ARG A 17 16.11 9.11 1.23
CA ARG A 17 15.46 7.84 0.85
C ARG A 17 14.58 7.25 1.95
N ALA A 18 14.87 7.54 3.22
CA ALA A 18 14.11 6.99 4.36
C ALA A 18 12.65 7.42 4.35
N VAL A 19 12.34 8.62 3.84
CA VAL A 19 10.97 9.11 3.67
C VAL A 19 10.17 8.21 2.73
N TRP A 20 10.74 7.88 1.57
CA TRP A 20 10.06 7.09 0.52
C TRP A 20 10.07 5.58 0.79
N ARG A 21 10.98 5.10 1.65
CA ARG A 21 11.09 3.66 1.96
C ARG A 21 9.96 3.17 2.86
N LYS A 22 9.26 4.07 3.56
CA LYS A 22 8.09 3.71 4.36
C LYS A 22 6.88 3.57 3.42
N LEU A 23 6.68 2.37 2.89
CA LEU A 23 5.40 2.01 2.27
C LEU A 23 4.49 1.46 3.37
N ASP A 24 3.34 2.10 3.55
CA ASP A 24 2.31 1.60 4.44
C ASP A 24 1.66 0.36 3.84
N LYS A 25 1.41 -0.64 4.69
CA LYS A 25 0.69 -1.84 4.28
C LYS A 25 -0.77 -1.48 4.00
N PRO A 26 -1.40 -2.05 2.96
CA PRO A 26 -2.81 -1.82 2.72
C PRO A 26 -3.64 -2.34 3.91
N GLY A 27 -4.67 -1.58 4.28
CA GLY A 27 -5.65 -2.00 5.28
C GLY A 27 -6.45 -3.19 4.79
N LEU A 28 -6.10 -4.38 5.26
CA LEU A 28 -6.81 -5.63 5.00
C LEU A 28 -7.83 -5.86 6.11
N VAL A 29 -9.04 -6.24 5.71
CA VAL A 29 -10.18 -6.55 6.60
C VAL A 29 -10.64 -7.96 6.29
N GLU A 30 -11.05 -8.71 7.29
CA GLU A 30 -11.61 -10.05 7.08
C GLU A 30 -12.98 -9.98 6.39
N CYS A 31 -13.20 -10.87 5.43
CA CYS A 31 -14.49 -11.03 4.78
C CYS A 31 -15.43 -11.87 5.67
N PRO A 32 -16.65 -11.41 5.98
CA PRO A 32 -17.56 -12.13 6.88
C PRO A 32 -18.09 -13.46 6.32
N GLN A 33 -17.95 -13.73 5.02
CA GLN A 33 -18.44 -14.97 4.41
C GLN A 33 -17.36 -16.02 4.12
N CYS A 34 -16.19 -15.61 3.63
CA CYS A 34 -15.10 -16.53 3.29
C CYS A 34 -13.91 -16.48 4.27
N LYS A 35 -13.94 -15.59 5.28
CA LYS A 35 -12.84 -15.34 6.24
C LYS A 35 -11.51 -14.93 5.62
N GLU A 36 -11.48 -14.61 4.33
CA GLU A 36 -10.27 -14.13 3.67
C GLU A 36 -10.05 -12.63 3.84
N LEU A 37 -8.78 -12.25 3.79
CA LEU A 37 -8.34 -10.87 3.84
C LEU A 37 -8.71 -10.16 2.53
N LYS A 38 -9.63 -9.21 2.62
CA LYS A 38 -10.01 -8.32 1.51
C LYS A 38 -9.56 -6.90 1.78
N LEU A 39 -9.41 -6.12 0.72
CA LEU A 39 -9.23 -4.69 0.84
C LEU A 39 -10.53 -4.04 1.34
N ALA A 40 -10.40 -3.06 2.25
CA ALA A 40 -11.52 -2.28 2.72
C ALA A 40 -12.29 -1.63 1.54
N HIS A 41 -13.63 -1.59 1.65
CA HIS A 41 -14.55 -1.02 0.67
C HIS A 41 -14.54 -1.62 -0.76
N ARG A 42 -13.85 -2.75 -0.99
CA ARG A 42 -13.91 -3.51 -2.25
C ARG A 42 -14.74 -4.77 -2.11
N ALA A 43 -15.27 -5.27 -3.23
CA ALA A 43 -15.84 -6.62 -3.30
C ALA A 43 -14.75 -7.66 -3.04
N CYS A 44 -15.10 -8.75 -2.37
CA CYS A 44 -14.16 -9.84 -2.17
C CYS A 44 -13.88 -10.53 -3.51
N LEU A 45 -12.60 -10.69 -3.87
CA LEU A 45 -12.21 -11.33 -5.13
C LEU A 45 -12.53 -12.83 -5.18
N ASN A 46 -12.62 -13.48 -4.02
CA ASN A 46 -12.86 -14.91 -3.95
C ASN A 46 -14.35 -15.26 -3.92
N CYS A 47 -15.17 -14.51 -3.15
CA CYS A 47 -16.58 -14.82 -3.02
C CYS A 47 -17.52 -13.88 -3.80
N GLY A 48 -17.03 -12.80 -4.42
CA GLY A 48 -17.88 -11.87 -5.18
C GLY A 48 -18.86 -11.04 -4.34
N PHE A 49 -18.89 -11.27 -3.02
CA PHE A 49 -19.83 -10.60 -2.12
C PHE A 49 -19.35 -9.22 -1.66
N TYR A 50 -20.25 -8.26 -1.75
CA TYR A 50 -20.13 -6.94 -1.13
C TYR A 50 -21.50 -6.54 -0.56
N LYS A 51 -21.54 -6.14 0.72
CA LYS A 51 -22.78 -5.74 1.41
C LYS A 51 -23.92 -6.75 1.28
N GLY A 52 -23.61 -8.05 1.33
CA GLY A 52 -24.61 -9.12 1.26
C GLY A 52 -25.24 -9.34 -0.12
N LYS A 53 -24.78 -8.63 -1.16
CA LYS A 53 -25.14 -8.93 -2.55
C LYS A 53 -23.96 -9.59 -3.24
N ASN A 54 -24.25 -10.66 -3.97
CA ASN A 54 -23.30 -11.24 -4.89
C ASN A 54 -23.24 -10.33 -6.14
N ILE A 55 -22.05 -9.85 -6.48
CA ILE A 55 -21.83 -8.97 -7.63
C ILE A 55 -21.23 -9.77 -8.80
N MET A 56 -20.79 -11.01 -8.56
CA MET A 56 -20.44 -12.00 -9.59
C MET A 56 -21.61 -12.89 -9.95
#